data_AF-A0A7M5V6E6-F1
#
_entry.id   AF-A0A7M5V6E6-F1
#
_cell.length_a   1.000
_cell.length_b   1.000
_cell.length_c   1.000
_cell.angle_alpha   90.00
_cell.angle_beta   90.00
_cell.angle_gamma   90.00
#
_symmetry.space_group_name_H-M   'P 1'
#
loop_
_entity.id
_entity.type
_entity.pdbx_description
1 polymer ?
#
loop_
_entity_poly.entity_id
_entity_poly.type
_entity_poly.pdbx_seq_one_letter_code
_entity_poly.pdbx_strand_id
1 'polypeptide(L)'
;MKSYTIFAFLAFVALASADFAFEDMYDGGSGDVSCLKERNECLESAHGIFGRIKCFGAYTKCVSQCAGACGMDYLECRRNKGYLRHCLKAHSRCMYQCQK
;
A
#
# COMPACT_ATOMS: atom_id res chain seq x y z
N MET A 1 47.40 -8.86 2.87
CA MET A 1 46.32 -8.69 1.86
C MET A 1 45.15 -9.62 2.20
N LYS A 2 44.26 -9.26 3.15
CA LYS A 2 43.11 -10.13 3.53
C LYS A 2 41.96 -9.43 4.27
N SER A 3 41.96 -8.09 4.35
CA SER A 3 40.94 -7.34 5.13
C SER A 3 40.04 -6.44 4.27
N TYR A 4 40.46 -6.08 3.05
CA TYR A 4 39.72 -5.16 2.19
C TYR A 4 38.52 -5.81 1.49
N THR A 5 38.54 -7.12 1.28
CA THR A 5 37.43 -7.86 0.66
C THR A 5 36.20 -7.95 1.55
N ILE A 6 36.38 -8.01 2.88
CA ILE A 6 35.26 -8.04 3.83
C ILE A 6 34.55 -6.68 3.90
N PHE A 7 35.33 -5.59 3.94
CA PHE A 7 34.76 -4.23 3.88
C PHE A 7 34.06 -3.95 2.55
N ALA A 8 34.60 -4.45 1.43
CA ALA A 8 33.95 -4.33 0.13
C ALA A 8 32.62 -5.11 0.07
N PHE A 9 32.57 -6.32 0.65
CA PHE A 9 31.31 -7.09 0.71
C PHE A 9 30.26 -6.41 1.59
N LEU A 10 30.63 -5.86 2.74
CA LEU A 10 29.70 -5.13 3.61
C LEU A 10 29.20 -3.83 2.96
N ALA A 11 30.06 -3.13 2.20
CA ALA A 11 29.65 -1.98 1.40
C ALA A 11 28.69 -2.38 0.27
N PHE A 12 28.92 -3.53 -0.39
CA PHE A 12 28.00 -4.07 -1.41
C PHE A 12 26.65 -4.51 -0.82
N VAL A 13 26.62 -5.08 0.39
CA VAL A 13 25.36 -5.41 1.07
C VAL A 13 24.59 -4.15 1.47
N ALA A 14 25.30 -3.09 1.91
CA ALA A 14 24.69 -1.80 2.21
C ALA A 14 24.15 -1.11 0.94
N LEU A 15 24.91 -1.15 -0.17
CA LEU A 15 24.48 -0.62 -1.47
C LEU A 15 23.33 -1.43 -2.09
N ALA A 16 23.32 -2.77 -1.96
CA ALA A 16 22.21 -3.61 -2.40
C ALA A 16 20.94 -3.42 -1.54
N SER A 17 21.09 -2.97 -0.28
CA SER A 17 19.94 -2.54 0.53
C SER A 17 19.46 -1.11 0.18
N ALA A 18 20.28 -0.31 -0.50
CA ALA A 18 19.87 1.00 -1.01
C ALA A 18 19.00 0.88 -2.27
N ASP A 19 19.06 -0.23 -3.02
CA ASP A 19 18.06 -0.57 -4.06
C ASP A 19 16.70 -1.01 -3.49
N PHE A 20 16.55 -1.12 -2.15
CA PHE A 20 15.26 -1.24 -1.46
C PHE A 20 14.79 0.09 -0.84
N ALA A 21 15.43 1.22 -1.13
CA ALA A 21 14.78 2.52 -1.02
C ALA A 21 13.79 2.58 -2.20
N PHE A 22 12.54 2.17 -2.05
CA PHE A 22 11.44 2.99 -1.52
C PHE A 22 11.42 4.43 -2.06
N GLU A 23 11.94 4.65 -3.26
CA GLU A 23 11.41 5.65 -4.17
C GLU A 23 10.16 5.03 -4.82
N ASP A 24 9.09 5.83 -4.99
CA ASP A 24 7.81 5.56 -5.72
C ASP A 24 6.49 5.60 -4.92
N MET A 25 6.35 6.23 -3.74
CA MET A 25 4.99 6.46 -3.19
C MET A 25 4.75 7.82 -2.55
N TYR A 26 5.26 8.86 -3.21
CA TYR A 26 4.67 10.19 -3.17
C TYR A 26 3.88 10.40 -4.47
N ASP A 27 2.76 9.69 -4.61
CA ASP A 27 1.66 10.22 -5.40
C ASP A 27 0.38 9.98 -4.61
N GLY A 28 0.02 10.99 -3.83
CA GLY A 28 -1.27 11.09 -3.17
C GLY A 28 -2.33 11.38 -4.21
N GLY A 29 -2.67 10.36 -5.02
CA GLY A 29 -3.80 10.39 -5.94
C GLY A 29 -5.12 10.47 -5.18
N SER A 30 -5.47 11.68 -4.76
CA SER A 30 -6.82 12.03 -4.33
C SER A 30 -7.76 11.97 -5.55
N GLY A 31 -8.75 11.09 -5.51
CA GLY A 31 -9.89 11.11 -6.42
C GLY A 31 -10.00 9.86 -7.28
N ASP A 32 -10.92 8.98 -6.89
CA ASP A 32 -11.42 7.85 -7.71
C ASP A 32 -10.45 6.65 -7.88
N VAL A 33 -9.94 6.12 -6.76
CA VAL A 33 -9.01 4.96 -6.75
C VAL A 33 -9.76 3.63 -6.76
N SER A 34 -9.84 2.97 -7.91
CA SER A 34 -9.97 1.51 -7.94
C SER A 34 -8.58 0.90 -7.70
N CYS A 35 -8.19 0.66 -6.44
CA CYS A 35 -6.87 0.09 -6.08
C CYS A 35 -6.59 -1.22 -6.85
N LEU A 36 -7.65 -1.94 -7.24
CA LEU A 36 -7.57 -3.18 -8.02
C LEU A 36 -7.04 -2.95 -9.45
N LYS A 37 -7.38 -1.83 -10.08
CA LYS A 37 -6.96 -1.49 -11.45
C LYS A 37 -5.46 -1.21 -11.51
N GLU A 38 -4.96 -0.35 -10.62
CA GLU A 38 -3.53 -0.06 -10.50
C GLU A 38 -2.72 -1.32 -10.21
N ARG A 39 -3.23 -2.21 -9.36
CA ARG A 39 -2.60 -3.52 -9.11
C ARG A 39 -2.51 -4.35 -10.39
N ASN A 40 -3.59 -4.43 -11.16
CA ASN A 40 -3.62 -5.25 -12.37
C ASN A 40 -2.65 -4.71 -13.43
N GLU A 41 -2.61 -3.40 -13.65
CA GLU A 41 -1.65 -2.74 -14.55
C GLU A 41 -0.19 -2.97 -14.08
N CYS A 42 0.05 -2.94 -12.77
CA CYS A 42 1.34 -3.27 -12.19
C CYS A 42 1.71 -4.75 -12.40
N LEU A 43 0.75 -5.68 -12.23
CA LEU A 43 0.99 -7.11 -12.43
C LEU A 43 1.24 -7.48 -13.89
N GLU A 44 0.63 -6.77 -14.85
CA GLU A 44 0.87 -6.94 -16.29
C GLU A 44 2.26 -6.49 -16.71
N SER A 45 2.79 -5.45 -16.06
CA SER A 45 4.14 -4.91 -16.31
C SER A 45 5.24 -5.59 -15.47
N ALA A 46 4.87 -6.31 -14.40
CA ALA A 46 5.81 -6.94 -13.50
C ALA A 46 6.41 -8.25 -14.05
N HIS A 47 7.72 -8.25 -14.25
CA HIS A 47 8.49 -9.47 -14.52
C HIS A 47 9.03 -10.10 -13.23
N GLY A 48 8.75 -11.40 -13.04
CA GLY A 48 9.26 -12.18 -11.92
C GLY A 48 8.53 -11.97 -10.58
N ILE A 49 8.93 -12.76 -9.58
CA ILE A 49 8.25 -12.83 -8.27
C ILE A 49 8.41 -11.52 -7.48
N PHE A 50 9.58 -10.88 -7.55
CA PHE A 50 9.84 -9.62 -6.86
C PHE A 50 8.98 -8.47 -7.37
N GLY A 51 8.78 -8.35 -8.69
CA GLY A 51 7.89 -7.34 -9.27
C GLY A 51 6.44 -7.51 -8.78
N ARG A 52 5.96 -8.76 -8.74
CA ARG A 52 4.62 -9.08 -8.22
C ARG A 52 4.46 -8.73 -6.74
N ILE A 53 5.49 -8.93 -5.92
CA ILE A 53 5.48 -8.55 -4.51
C ILE A 53 5.42 -7.02 -4.36
N LYS A 54 6.18 -6.25 -5.16
CA LYS A 54 6.12 -4.77 -5.15
C LYS A 54 4.70 -4.29 -5.50
N CYS A 55 4.07 -4.86 -6.52
CA CYS A 55 2.68 -4.55 -6.90
C CYS A 55 1.68 -4.90 -5.79
N PHE A 56 1.86 -6.02 -5.11
CA PHE A 56 1.02 -6.39 -3.98
C PHE A 56 1.19 -5.43 -2.80
N GLY A 57 2.43 -5.01 -2.50
CA GLY A 57 2.72 -3.98 -1.50
C GLY A 57 2.00 -2.67 -1.80
N ALA A 58 2.10 -2.18 -3.04
CA ALA A 58 1.41 -0.96 -3.48
C ALA A 58 -0.12 -1.08 -3.33
N TYR A 59 -0.70 -2.20 -3.77
CA TYR A 59 -2.12 -2.51 -3.59
C TYR A 59 -2.54 -2.49 -2.12
N THR A 60 -1.81 -3.19 -1.25
CA THR A 60 -2.14 -3.24 0.18
C THR A 60 -2.06 -1.87 0.84
N LYS A 61 -1.11 -1.02 0.43
CA LYS A 61 -1.02 0.36 0.91
C LYS A 61 -2.24 1.17 0.50
N CYS A 62 -2.64 1.11 -0.77
CA CYS A 62 -3.85 1.77 -1.29
C CYS A 62 -5.10 1.33 -0.50
N VAL A 63 -5.31 0.02 -0.36
CA VAL A 63 -6.44 -0.53 0.40
C VAL A 63 -6.39 -0.09 1.87
N SER A 64 -5.21 -0.05 2.49
CA SER A 64 -5.06 0.35 3.90
C SER A 64 -5.37 1.83 4.13
N GLN A 65 -4.96 2.71 3.22
CA GLN A 65 -5.24 4.14 3.29
C GLN A 65 -6.74 4.40 3.11
N CYS A 66 -7.34 3.74 2.11
CA CYS A 66 -8.78 3.82 1.88
C CYS A 66 -9.58 3.24 3.07
N ALA A 67 -9.17 2.09 3.62
CA ALA A 67 -9.78 1.50 4.80
C ALA A 67 -9.66 2.40 6.04
N GLY A 68 -8.52 3.09 6.20
CA GLY A 68 -8.30 4.09 7.24
C GLY A 68 -9.30 5.23 7.14
N ALA A 69 -9.51 5.78 5.94
CA ALA A 69 -10.52 6.82 5.70
C ALA A 69 -11.95 6.30 6.01
N CYS A 70 -12.32 5.12 5.52
CA CYS A 70 -13.61 4.50 5.84
C CYS A 70 -13.79 4.25 7.34
N GLY A 71 -12.72 3.94 8.07
CA GLY A 71 -12.72 3.77 9.52
C GLY A 71 -12.99 5.09 10.25
N MET A 72 -12.41 6.20 9.77
CA MET A 72 -12.66 7.53 10.31
C MET A 72 -14.12 7.96 10.13
N ASP A 73 -14.71 7.70 8.96
CA ASP A 73 -16.13 7.97 8.70
C ASP A 73 -17.05 7.15 9.64
N TYR A 74 -16.69 5.89 9.90
CA TYR A 74 -17.40 5.06 10.87
C TYR A 74 -17.34 5.66 12.28
N LEU A 75 -16.14 6.06 12.72
CA LEU A 75 -15.92 6.66 14.03
C LEU A 75 -16.67 7.98 14.16
N GLU A 76 -16.69 8.81 13.12
CA GLU A 76 -17.44 10.05 13.08
C GLU A 76 -18.95 9.81 13.16
N CYS A 77 -19.48 8.86 12.39
CA CYS A 77 -20.88 8.46 12.47
C CYS A 77 -21.27 8.00 13.88
N ARG A 78 -20.40 7.21 14.55
CA ARG A 78 -20.62 6.77 15.93
C ARG A 78 -20.51 7.92 16.94
N ARG A 79 -19.55 8.84 16.75
CA ARG A 79 -19.39 10.06 17.55
C ARG A 79 -20.64 10.92 17.49
N ASN A 80 -21.27 11.03 16.33
CA ASN A 80 -22.51 11.79 16.09
C ASN A 80 -23.79 11.02 16.48
N LYS A 81 -23.67 9.97 17.32
CA LYS A 81 -24.79 9.12 17.78
C LYS A 81 -25.58 8.46 16.65
N GLY A 82 -24.97 8.25 15.49
CA GLY A 82 -25.57 7.49 14.40
C GLY A 82 -25.91 6.05 14.81
N TYR A 83 -27.00 5.53 14.27
CA TYR A 83 -27.42 4.14 14.49
C TYR A 83 -26.31 3.18 14.04
N LEU A 84 -25.92 2.26 14.93
CA LEU A 84 -24.81 1.31 14.68
C LEU A 84 -24.95 0.60 13.32
N ARG A 85 -26.15 0.11 13.02
CA ARG A 85 -26.43 -0.60 11.77
C ARG A 85 -26.25 0.27 10.54
N HIS A 86 -26.57 1.56 10.62
CA HIS A 86 -26.36 2.51 9.53
C HIS A 86 -24.87 2.81 9.36
N CYS A 87 -24.15 3.14 10.43
CA CYS A 87 -22.73 3.44 10.36
C CYS A 87 -21.94 2.24 9.82
N LEU A 88 -22.27 1.02 10.29
CA LEU A 88 -21.63 -0.21 9.82
C LEU A 88 -21.92 -0.49 8.34
N LYS A 89 -23.16 -0.26 7.87
CA LYS A 89 -23.53 -0.44 6.46
C LYS A 89 -22.81 0.54 5.53
N ALA A 90 -22.62 1.79 5.98
CA ALA A 90 -21.85 2.79 5.24
C ALA A 90 -20.36 2.40 5.19
N HIS A 91 -19.79 2.03 6.34
CA HIS A 91 -18.43 1.56 6.46
C HIS A 91 -18.14 0.34 5.57
N SER A 92 -19.00 -0.69 5.60
CA SER A 92 -18.84 -1.88 4.76
C SER A 92 -18.90 -1.57 3.27
N ARG A 93 -19.73 -0.61 2.86
CA ARG A 93 -19.84 -0.17 1.47
C ARG A 93 -18.59 0.59 1.02
N CYS A 94 -18.06 1.46 1.89
CA CYS A 94 -16.80 2.15 1.67
C CYS A 94 -15.63 1.15 1.53
N MET A 95 -15.52 0.19 2.46
CA MET A 95 -14.51 -0.88 2.41
C MET A 95 -14.58 -1.71 1.12
N TYR A 96 -15.80 -2.01 0.64
CA TYR A 96 -15.98 -2.73 -0.62
C TYR A 96 -15.48 -1.93 -1.83
N GLN A 97 -15.65 -0.60 -1.81
CA GLN A 97 -15.14 0.26 -2.88
C GLN A 97 -13.61 0.33 -2.88
N CYS A 98 -12.97 0.35 -1.71
CA CYS A 98 -11.50 0.30 -1.60
C CYS A 98 -10.88 -0.94 -2.25
N GLN A 99 -11.64 -2.04 -2.30
CA GLN A 99 -11.17 -3.31 -2.86
C GLN A 99 -11.52 -3.47 -4.34
N LYS A 100 -12.33 -2.58 -4.91
CA LYS A 100 -12.85 -2.66 -6.28
C LYS A 100 -11.92 -1.99 -7.28
#